data_AF-A0A3R7APD0-F1
#
_entry.id   AF-A0A3R7APD0-F1
#
_cell.length_a   1.000
_cell.length_b   1.000
_cell.length_c   1.000
_cell.angle_alpha   90.00
_cell.angle_beta   90.00
_cell.angle_gamma   90.00
#
_symmetry.space_group_name_H-M   'P 1'
#
loop_
_entity.id
_entity.type
_entity.pdbx_description
1 polymer ?
#
loop_
_entity_poly.entity_id
_entity_poly.type
_entity_poly.pdbx_seq_one_letter_code
_entity_poly.pdbx_strand_id
1 'polypeptide(L)'
;KFFSDAALDITDALVDYAAFGDEGFFVEELLGVRRSTDGKFKMRVKWKGQDEEEASWEPALQLYEDIAVVMRRWIVKNASDGAVKEIARRLRGDPWSSSCGVRNTSAGYVPDQAIHHGRRTSNEEDDTTNSDVVSRKRKAIFETQERDIALEHEGHEFKKYKFEMELQEKEKDRIERNQQREDERKRNDHMMELIRHLLQITQR
;
A
#
# COMPACT_ATOMS: atom_id res chain seq x y z
N LYS A 1 35.40 6.54 3.62
CA LYS A 1 34.17 7.35 3.77
C LYS A 1 33.05 6.57 3.11
N PHE A 2 32.30 5.82 3.90
CA PHE A 2 31.11 5.07 3.46
C PHE A 2 29.91 5.78 4.08
N PHE A 3 28.87 6.05 3.30
CA PHE A 3 27.62 6.57 3.81
C PHE A 3 26.98 5.46 4.65
N SER A 4 27.05 5.56 5.98
CA SER A 4 26.29 4.72 6.89
C SER A 4 24.84 5.23 6.91
N ASP A 5 23.87 4.35 6.68
CA ASP A 5 22.42 4.64 6.73
C ASP A 5 22.01 5.44 7.99
N ALA A 6 22.74 5.27 9.09
CA ALA A 6 22.54 6.01 10.33
C ALA A 6 22.73 7.54 10.23
N ALA A 7 23.26 8.06 9.12
CA ALA A 7 23.41 9.50 8.87
C ALA A 7 22.31 10.08 7.96
N LEU A 8 21.41 9.25 7.47
CA LEU A 8 20.19 9.71 6.80
C LEU A 8 19.12 9.84 7.88
N ASP A 9 18.72 11.07 8.19
CA ASP A 9 17.54 11.38 9.03
C ASP A 9 16.26 10.93 8.29
N ILE A 10 16.10 9.62 8.14
CA ILE A 10 14.88 9.02 7.66
C ILE A 10 13.91 9.07 8.84
N THR A 11 13.22 10.19 8.96
CA THR A 11 12.17 10.38 9.96
C THR A 11 11.07 9.33 9.79
N ASP A 12 10.42 8.93 10.87
CA ASP A 12 9.23 8.07 10.80
C ASP A 12 8.17 8.66 9.86
N ALA A 13 8.11 9.99 9.71
CA ALA A 13 7.26 10.65 8.71
C ALA A 13 7.66 10.38 7.25
N LEU A 14 8.94 10.11 6.95
CA LEU A 14 9.43 9.75 5.62
C LEU A 14 9.25 8.25 5.35
N VAL A 15 9.39 7.40 6.37
CA VAL A 15 9.02 5.98 6.32
C VAL A 15 7.52 5.85 6.15
N ASP A 16 6.76 6.60 6.94
CA ASP A 16 5.32 6.74 6.84
C ASP A 16 4.96 7.31 5.49
N TYR A 17 5.59 8.35 4.95
CA TYR A 17 5.31 8.83 3.59
C TYR A 17 5.60 7.77 2.51
N ALA A 18 6.68 7.01 2.66
CA ALA A 18 7.00 5.89 1.76
C ALA A 18 6.00 4.71 1.90
N ALA A 19 5.44 4.50 3.10
CA ALA A 19 4.42 3.51 3.41
C ALA A 19 2.99 3.99 3.04
N PHE A 20 2.70 5.29 3.21
CA PHE A 20 1.52 6.04 2.77
C PHE A 20 1.51 6.24 1.25
N GLY A 21 2.56 5.83 0.54
CA GLY A 21 2.49 5.52 -0.88
C GLY A 21 1.42 4.46 -1.23
N ASP A 22 0.86 3.76 -0.23
CA ASP A 22 -0.32 2.88 -0.38
C ASP A 22 -1.67 3.63 -0.19
N GLU A 23 -1.69 4.86 0.36
CA GLU A 23 -2.93 5.66 0.57
C GLU A 23 -2.95 7.03 -0.13
N GLY A 24 -1.86 7.43 -0.80
CA GLY A 24 -1.72 8.72 -1.49
C GLY A 24 -2.41 8.81 -2.86
N PHE A 25 -3.02 7.73 -3.33
CA PHE A 25 -3.68 7.70 -4.63
C PHE A 25 -5.16 7.39 -4.44
N PHE A 26 -6.01 8.09 -5.19
CA PHE A 26 -7.44 7.80 -5.24
C PHE A 26 -7.74 6.43 -5.87
N VAL A 27 -6.78 5.52 -6.03
CA VAL A 27 -6.97 4.21 -6.65
C VAL A 27 -7.30 3.19 -5.57
N GLU A 28 -8.53 2.71 -5.59
CA GLU A 28 -9.03 1.68 -4.69
C GLU A 28 -8.64 0.28 -5.18
N GLU A 29 -8.80 0.01 -6.47
CA GLU A 29 -8.46 -1.29 -7.06
C GLU A 29 -8.18 -1.18 -8.56
N LEU A 30 -7.27 -2.01 -9.07
CA LEU A 30 -7.10 -2.24 -10.51
C LEU A 30 -7.95 -3.44 -10.91
N LEU A 31 -8.93 -3.23 -11.79
CA LEU A 31 -9.94 -4.24 -12.13
C LEU A 31 -9.57 -5.07 -13.35
N GLY A 32 -8.74 -4.54 -14.24
CA GLY A 32 -8.39 -5.25 -15.48
C GLY A 32 -7.50 -4.47 -16.41
N VAL A 33 -7.06 -5.16 -17.47
CA VAL A 33 -6.22 -4.59 -18.51
C VAL A 33 -6.84 -4.87 -19.88
N ARG A 34 -6.73 -3.91 -20.79
CA ARG A 34 -7.07 -4.12 -22.20
C ARG A 34 -6.10 -3.41 -23.12
N ARG A 35 -6.02 -3.89 -24.34
CA ARG A 35 -5.30 -3.24 -25.44
C ARG A 35 -6.28 -2.38 -26.24
N SER A 36 -5.95 -1.10 -26.42
CA SER A 36 -6.66 -0.20 -27.32
C SER A 36 -6.39 -0.58 -28.77
N THR A 37 -7.28 -0.16 -29.68
CA THR A 37 -7.09 -0.26 -31.14
C THR A 37 -5.78 0.37 -31.61
N ASP A 38 -5.31 1.36 -30.86
CA ASP A 38 -4.11 2.16 -31.14
C ASP A 38 -2.82 1.46 -30.64
N GLY A 39 -2.92 0.22 -30.18
CA GLY A 39 -1.81 -0.56 -29.63
C GLY A 39 -1.36 -0.16 -28.22
N LYS A 40 -1.96 0.89 -27.64
CA LYS A 40 -1.71 1.32 -26.26
C LYS A 40 -2.46 0.45 -25.25
N PHE A 41 -1.86 0.21 -24.09
CA PHE A 41 -2.53 -0.48 -23.00
C PHE A 41 -3.25 0.50 -22.08
N LYS A 42 -4.47 0.14 -21.69
CA LYS A 42 -5.25 0.85 -20.67
C LYS A 42 -5.60 -0.12 -19.56
N MET A 43 -5.62 0.39 -18.34
CA MET A 43 -6.07 -0.36 -17.16
C MET A 43 -7.36 0.24 -16.63
N ARG A 44 -8.24 -0.61 -16.13
CA ARG A 44 -9.48 -0.19 -15.49
C ARG A 44 -9.19 0.08 -14.03
N VAL A 45 -9.38 1.32 -13.62
CA VAL A 45 -9.06 1.82 -12.29
C VAL A 45 -10.37 2.10 -11.56
N LYS A 46 -10.57 1.43 -10.42
CA LYS A 46 -11.62 1.77 -9.47
C LYS A 46 -11.09 2.88 -8.57
N TRP A 47 -11.78 4.01 -8.54
CA TRP A 47 -11.39 5.13 -7.70
C TRP A 47 -12.01 5.02 -6.29
N LYS A 48 -11.28 5.51 -5.29
CA LYS A 48 -11.67 5.50 -3.89
C LYS A 48 -12.95 6.29 -3.69
N GLY A 49 -13.99 5.60 -3.21
CA GLY A 49 -15.30 6.20 -2.98
C GLY A 49 -16.17 6.35 -4.23
N GLN A 50 -15.78 5.73 -5.35
CA GLN A 50 -16.63 5.57 -6.54
C GLN A 50 -17.05 4.11 -6.71
N ASP A 51 -18.23 3.91 -7.29
CA ASP A 51 -18.73 2.57 -7.61
C ASP A 51 -17.97 1.97 -8.80
N GLU A 52 -17.98 0.64 -8.96
CA GLU A 52 -17.27 -0.04 -10.06
C GLU A 52 -17.75 0.43 -11.45
N GLU A 53 -19.00 0.87 -11.57
CA GLU A 53 -19.57 1.40 -12.80
C GLU A 53 -18.89 2.69 -13.26
N GLU A 54 -18.32 3.45 -12.32
CA GLU A 54 -17.60 4.70 -12.57
C GLU A 54 -16.08 4.48 -12.81
N ALA A 55 -15.62 3.23 -12.79
CA ALA A 55 -14.22 2.89 -13.02
C ALA A 55 -13.76 3.32 -14.42
N SER A 56 -12.72 4.15 -14.47
CA SER A 56 -12.20 4.71 -15.73
C SER A 56 -11.08 3.86 -16.33
N TRP A 57 -10.86 4.03 -17.63
CA TRP A 57 -9.79 3.35 -18.37
C TRP A 57 -8.59 4.26 -18.55
N GLU A 58 -7.62 4.17 -17.64
CA GLU A 58 -6.44 5.02 -17.64
C GLU A 58 -5.28 4.42 -18.44
N PRO A 59 -4.40 5.27 -19.03
CA PRO A 59 -3.19 4.80 -19.71
C PRO A 59 -2.24 4.08 -18.74
N ALA A 60 -1.86 2.85 -19.09
CA ALA A 60 -1.04 2.03 -18.20
C ALA A 60 0.36 2.60 -17.94
N LEU A 61 0.93 3.38 -18.87
CA LEU A 61 2.23 4.03 -18.69
C LEU A 61 2.15 5.11 -17.61
N GLN A 62 1.11 5.94 -17.65
CA GLN A 62 0.88 7.00 -16.67
C GLN A 62 0.67 6.39 -15.28
N LEU A 63 -0.17 5.35 -15.17
CA LEU A 63 -0.34 4.63 -13.91
C LEU A 63 0.96 3.99 -13.41
N TYR A 64 1.84 3.53 -14.30
CA TYR A 64 3.11 2.94 -13.87
C TYR A 64 4.06 4.01 -13.29
N GLU A 65 3.99 5.24 -13.76
CA GLU A 65 4.76 6.37 -13.23
C GLU A 65 4.17 6.84 -11.89
N ASP A 66 2.84 6.96 -11.81
CA ASP A 66 2.15 7.45 -10.62
C ASP A 66 2.11 6.40 -9.50
N ILE A 67 1.73 5.14 -9.81
CA ILE A 67 1.42 4.08 -8.84
C ILE A 67 2.18 2.77 -9.11
N ALA A 68 3.48 2.89 -9.40
CA ALA A 68 4.34 1.77 -9.79
C ALA A 68 4.25 0.55 -8.84
N VAL A 69 4.16 0.79 -7.53
CA VAL A 69 4.11 -0.27 -6.50
C VAL A 69 2.80 -1.06 -6.58
N VAL A 70 1.67 -0.36 -6.59
CA VAL A 70 0.33 -0.94 -6.70
C VAL A 70 0.21 -1.76 -7.99
N MET A 71 0.66 -1.19 -9.10
CA MET A 71 0.61 -1.85 -10.41
C MET A 71 1.49 -3.10 -10.48
N ARG A 72 2.71 -3.06 -9.92
CA ARG A 72 3.58 -4.25 -9.85
C ARG A 72 2.96 -5.36 -9.00
N ARG A 73 2.39 -5.02 -7.84
CA ARG A 73 1.71 -5.99 -6.96
C ARG A 73 0.52 -6.63 -7.66
N TRP A 74 -0.27 -5.83 -8.38
CA TRP A 74 -1.39 -6.32 -9.17
C TRP A 74 -0.96 -7.22 -10.33
N ILE A 75 0.12 -6.87 -11.03
CA ILE A 75 0.69 -7.69 -12.12
C ILE A 75 1.11 -9.08 -11.59
N VAL A 76 1.73 -9.14 -10.41
CA VAL A 76 2.13 -10.41 -9.79
C VAL A 76 0.91 -11.25 -9.43
N LYS A 77 -0.14 -10.63 -8.86
CA LYS A 77 -1.41 -11.29 -8.53
C LYS A 77 -2.12 -11.86 -9.76
N ASN A 78 -2.09 -11.14 -10.89
CA ASN A 78 -2.78 -11.50 -12.13
C ASN A 78 -1.82 -12.08 -13.20
N ALA A 79 -0.70 -12.66 -12.77
CA ALA A 79 0.34 -13.14 -13.67
C ALA A 79 -0.10 -14.30 -14.58
N SER A 80 -1.27 -14.90 -14.37
CA SER A 80 -1.84 -15.95 -15.23
C SER A 80 -2.38 -15.39 -16.55
N ASP A 81 -2.86 -14.14 -16.57
CA ASP A 81 -3.45 -13.49 -17.74
C ASP A 81 -2.38 -13.12 -18.79
N GLY A 82 -2.61 -13.52 -20.04
CA GLY A 82 -1.73 -13.21 -21.17
C GLY A 82 -1.56 -11.71 -21.42
N ALA A 83 -2.62 -10.91 -21.26
CA ALA A 83 -2.56 -9.46 -21.44
C ALA A 83 -1.74 -8.79 -20.35
N VAL A 84 -1.82 -9.30 -19.11
CA VAL A 84 -1.00 -8.85 -17.97
C VAL A 84 0.46 -9.23 -18.16
N LYS A 85 0.76 -10.42 -18.68
CA LYS A 85 2.14 -10.80 -19.04
C LYS A 85 2.73 -9.89 -20.11
N GLU A 86 1.94 -9.51 -21.10
CA GLU A 86 2.37 -8.61 -22.17
C GLU A 86 2.66 -7.20 -21.64
N ILE A 87 1.76 -6.64 -20.82
CA ILE A 87 1.97 -5.33 -20.22
C ILE A 87 3.18 -5.33 -19.29
N ALA A 88 3.34 -6.37 -18.48
CA ALA A 88 4.48 -6.52 -17.59
C ALA A 88 5.80 -6.63 -18.37
N ARG A 89 5.81 -7.29 -19.53
CA ARG A 89 6.97 -7.32 -20.43
C ARG A 89 7.26 -5.94 -21.01
N ARG A 90 6.22 -5.21 -21.41
CA ARG A 90 6.34 -3.88 -22.02
C ARG A 90 6.81 -2.81 -21.04
N LEU A 91 6.43 -2.92 -19.77
CA LEU A 91 6.82 -2.01 -18.68
C LEU A 91 8.20 -2.35 -18.10
N ARG A 92 8.58 -3.64 -18.07
CA ARG A 92 9.94 -4.07 -17.69
C ARG A 92 11.01 -3.74 -18.74
N GLY A 93 10.60 -3.48 -19.98
CA GLY A 93 11.47 -2.87 -20.99
C GLY A 93 11.45 -1.36 -20.84
N ASP A 94 12.41 -0.81 -20.10
CA ASP A 94 12.54 0.61 -19.78
C ASP A 94 12.22 1.56 -20.96
N PRO A 95 11.16 2.39 -20.87
CA PRO A 95 10.92 3.48 -21.81
C PRO A 95 12.00 4.58 -21.72
N TRP A 96 12.64 4.72 -20.55
CA TRP A 96 13.69 5.71 -20.30
C TRP A 96 15.07 5.32 -20.87
N SER A 97 15.26 4.06 -21.29
CA SER A 97 16.48 3.64 -22.00
C SER A 97 16.55 4.15 -23.44
N SER A 98 15.44 4.65 -24.02
CA SER A 98 15.40 5.10 -25.41
C SER A 98 15.72 6.59 -25.61
N SER A 99 15.90 7.36 -24.53
CA SER A 99 16.24 8.80 -24.63
C SER A 99 17.69 9.15 -24.27
N CYS A 100 18.46 8.26 -23.66
CA CYS A 100 19.89 8.46 -23.46
C CYS A 100 20.67 7.45 -24.31
N GLY A 101 21.08 7.90 -25.50
CA GLY A 101 22.05 7.19 -26.31
C GLY A 101 23.39 7.14 -25.58
N VAL A 102 23.61 6.11 -24.77
CA VAL A 102 24.94 5.68 -24.35
C VAL A 102 25.00 4.16 -24.47
N ARG A 103 25.61 3.71 -25.57
CA ARG A 103 26.17 2.36 -25.65
C ARG A 103 27.21 2.25 -24.54
N ASN A 104 27.10 1.27 -23.65
CA ASN A 104 28.33 0.73 -23.09
C ASN A 104 28.25 -0.76 -22.78
N THR A 105 29.35 -1.37 -23.18
CA THR A 105 29.75 -2.76 -23.20
C THR A 105 29.85 -3.38 -21.81
N SER A 106 29.56 -4.68 -21.78
CA SER A 106 29.95 -5.66 -20.76
C SER A 106 31.21 -5.29 -19.97
N ALA A 107 31.06 -5.12 -18.65
CA ALA A 107 32.16 -5.21 -17.69
C ALA A 107 31.68 -6.04 -16.50
N GLY A 108 32.29 -7.22 -16.33
CA GLY A 108 31.99 -8.16 -15.27
C GLY A 108 32.33 -7.59 -13.89
N TYR A 109 31.46 -7.83 -12.93
CA TYR A 109 31.68 -7.51 -11.53
C TYR A 109 32.35 -8.71 -10.85
N VAL A 110 33.56 -8.53 -10.36
CA VAL A 110 34.30 -9.50 -9.52
C VAL A 110 34.10 -9.07 -8.06
N PRO A 111 33.49 -9.89 -7.19
CA PRO A 111 33.42 -9.58 -5.76
C PRO A 111 34.79 -9.73 -5.10
N ASP A 112 35.27 -8.64 -4.53
CA ASP A 112 36.57 -8.49 -3.88
C ASP A 112 36.53 -9.02 -2.42
N GLN A 113 37.51 -9.88 -2.12
CA GLN A 113 38.17 -10.13 -0.82
C GLN A 113 37.35 -10.22 0.48
N ALA A 114 37.25 -11.45 1.00
CA ALA A 114 36.82 -11.78 2.35
C ALA A 114 37.80 -11.25 3.42
N ILE A 115 37.26 -10.58 4.44
CA ILE A 115 38.01 -10.05 5.59
C ILE A 115 38.30 -11.20 6.58
N HIS A 116 39.59 -11.50 6.77
CA HIS A 116 40.07 -12.36 7.85
C HIS A 116 39.97 -11.62 9.20
N HIS A 117 39.01 -12.00 10.04
CA HIS A 117 39.01 -11.57 11.44
C HIS A 117 39.99 -12.41 12.26
N GLY A 118 41.03 -11.76 12.77
CA GLY A 118 42.08 -12.34 13.59
C GLY A 118 41.61 -12.73 15.00
N ARG A 119 42.01 -13.92 15.43
CA ARG A 119 41.85 -14.50 16.77
C ARG A 119 43.12 -14.26 17.60
N ARG A 120 43.02 -13.50 18.69
CA ARG A 120 44.02 -13.33 19.78
C ARG A 120 43.30 -12.67 20.97
N THR A 121 43.40 -13.01 22.26
CA THR A 121 44.26 -13.89 23.07
C THR A 121 43.50 -14.26 24.36
N SER A 122 43.85 -15.38 24.98
CA SER A 122 43.47 -15.76 26.36
C SER A 122 44.24 -14.95 27.41
N ASN A 123 43.56 -14.52 28.48
CA ASN A 123 44.13 -14.26 29.81
C ASN A 123 43.12 -14.75 30.85
N GLU A 124 43.52 -15.71 31.68
CA GLU A 124 42.81 -16.20 32.85
C GLU A 124 43.07 -15.27 34.03
N GLU A 125 42.05 -14.90 34.81
CA GLU A 125 42.11 -14.77 36.28
C GLU A 125 40.73 -14.42 36.89
N ASP A 126 40.37 -15.25 37.88
CA ASP A 126 39.48 -15.05 39.05
C ASP A 126 37.93 -14.99 38.89
N ASP A 127 37.33 -16.15 39.18
CA ASP A 127 35.93 -16.42 39.51
C ASP A 127 35.81 -16.31 41.04
N THR A 128 34.95 -15.48 41.64
CA THR A 128 33.73 -15.96 42.33
C THR A 128 33.06 -14.76 43.00
N THR A 129 31.86 -14.36 42.55
CA THR A 129 30.78 -13.56 43.25
C THR A 129 29.96 -12.66 42.32
N ASN A 130 30.28 -12.57 41.02
CA ASN A 130 29.60 -11.62 40.12
C ASN A 130 28.37 -12.20 39.39
N SER A 131 28.16 -13.52 39.42
CA SER A 131 27.09 -14.20 38.66
C SER A 131 25.68 -13.85 39.15
N ASP A 132 25.48 -13.67 40.46
CA ASP A 132 24.16 -13.37 41.04
C ASP A 132 23.72 -11.91 40.82
N VAL A 133 24.66 -10.97 40.78
CA VAL A 133 24.37 -9.56 40.46
C VAL A 133 24.08 -9.43 38.98
N VAL A 134 24.84 -10.11 38.12
CA VAL A 134 24.62 -10.11 36.67
C VAL A 134 23.32 -10.85 36.32
N SER A 135 22.96 -11.94 37.01
CA SER A 135 21.67 -12.63 36.82
C SER A 135 20.48 -11.79 37.29
N ARG A 136 20.59 -11.10 38.43
CA ARG A 136 19.55 -10.14 38.89
C ARG A 136 19.41 -8.96 37.93
N LYS A 137 20.52 -8.40 37.45
CA LYS A 137 20.50 -7.33 36.43
C LYS A 137 19.90 -7.81 35.12
N ARG A 138 20.29 -8.98 34.62
CA ARG A 138 19.69 -9.59 33.43
C ARG A 138 18.19 -9.79 33.60
N LYS A 139 17.74 -10.33 34.74
CA LYS A 139 16.32 -10.53 35.03
C LYS A 139 15.52 -9.21 35.07
N ALA A 140 16.06 -8.18 35.72
CA ALA A 140 15.41 -6.86 35.76
C ALA A 140 15.32 -6.20 34.37
N ILE A 141 16.33 -6.41 33.50
CA ILE A 141 16.30 -5.92 32.12
C ILE A 141 15.23 -6.64 31.31
N PHE A 142 15.12 -7.97 31.42
CA PHE A 142 14.06 -8.73 30.75
C PHE A 142 12.65 -8.36 31.25
N GLU A 143 12.44 -8.22 32.57
CA GLU A 143 11.14 -7.78 33.13
C GLU A 143 10.76 -6.35 32.74
N THR A 144 11.75 -5.49 32.44
CA THR A 144 11.49 -4.13 31.94
C THR A 144 11.10 -4.20 30.47
N GLN A 145 11.85 -4.95 29.65
CA GLN A 145 11.53 -5.16 28.24
C GLN A 145 10.17 -5.84 28.03
N GLU A 146 9.82 -6.84 28.83
CA GLU A 146 8.50 -7.49 28.76
C GLU A 146 7.36 -6.52 29.08
N ARG A 147 7.57 -5.61 30.04
CA ARG A 147 6.59 -4.57 30.39
C ARG A 147 6.45 -3.52 29.27
N ASP A 148 7.56 -3.13 28.66
CA ASP A 148 7.57 -2.21 27.52
C ASP A 148 6.88 -2.83 26.30
N ILE A 149 7.16 -4.10 25.99
CA ILE A 149 6.48 -4.87 24.94
C ILE A 149 4.97 -4.96 25.21
N ALA A 150 4.54 -5.19 26.45
CA ALA A 150 3.12 -5.24 26.79
C ALA A 150 2.39 -3.90 26.56
N LEU A 151 3.03 -2.79 26.94
CA LEU A 151 2.51 -1.43 26.70
C LEU A 151 2.43 -1.11 25.20
N GLU A 152 3.42 -1.54 24.42
CA GLU A 152 3.38 -1.41 22.96
C GLU A 152 2.21 -2.19 22.37
N HIS A 153 2.00 -3.44 22.79
CA HIS A 153 0.86 -4.25 22.35
C HIS A 153 -0.48 -3.57 22.64
N GLU A 154 -0.66 -3.01 23.84
CA GLU A 154 -1.88 -2.26 24.19
C GLU A 154 -2.06 -1.01 23.32
N GLY A 155 -0.98 -0.28 23.04
CA GLY A 155 -0.99 0.87 22.13
C GLY A 155 -1.34 0.50 20.68
N HIS A 156 -0.86 -0.65 20.20
CA HIS A 156 -1.20 -1.18 18.88
C HIS A 156 -2.67 -1.60 18.79
N GLU A 157 -3.21 -2.24 19.83
CA GLU A 157 -4.63 -2.61 19.89
C GLU A 157 -5.52 -1.37 19.92
N PHE A 158 -5.17 -0.33 20.68
CA PHE A 158 -5.92 0.93 20.68
C PHE A 158 -5.91 1.61 19.31
N LYS A 159 -4.76 1.65 18.62
CA LYS A 159 -4.65 2.21 17.27
C LYS A 159 -5.52 1.43 16.28
N LYS A 160 -5.50 0.10 16.35
CA LYS A 160 -6.33 -0.78 15.53
C LYS A 160 -7.83 -0.54 15.77
N TYR A 161 -8.24 -0.48 17.03
CA TYR A 161 -9.63 -0.19 17.41
C TYR A 161 -10.08 1.19 16.93
N LYS A 162 -9.24 2.22 17.10
CA LYS A 162 -9.53 3.58 16.63
C LYS A 162 -9.74 3.62 15.11
N PHE A 163 -8.87 2.94 14.35
CA PHE A 163 -8.99 2.86 12.90
C PHE A 163 -10.26 2.12 12.47
N GLU A 164 -10.59 1.02 13.15
CA GLU A 164 -11.80 0.24 12.88
C GLU A 164 -13.07 1.04 13.16
N MET A 165 -13.09 1.82 14.25
CA MET A 165 -14.18 2.75 14.55
C MET A 165 -14.34 3.83 13.48
N GLU A 166 -13.23 4.42 13.01
CA GLU A 166 -13.26 5.43 11.93
C GLU A 166 -13.80 4.85 10.62
N LEU A 167 -13.44 3.59 10.29
CA LEU A 167 -13.95 2.90 9.11
C LEU A 167 -15.47 2.66 9.21
N GLN A 168 -15.95 2.25 10.39
CA GLN A 168 -17.37 2.05 10.64
C GLN A 168 -18.17 3.34 10.56
N GLU A 169 -17.65 4.45 11.09
CA GLU A 169 -18.29 5.77 10.99
C GLU A 169 -18.42 6.21 9.53
N LYS A 170 -17.33 6.10 8.76
CA LYS A 170 -17.35 6.40 7.32
C LYS A 170 -18.34 5.54 6.54
N GLU A 171 -18.44 4.25 6.87
CA GLU A 171 -19.40 3.35 6.23
C GLU A 171 -20.84 3.71 6.60
N LYS A 172 -21.08 4.10 7.85
CA LYS A 172 -22.38 4.59 8.30
C LYS A 172 -22.80 5.84 7.55
N ASP A 173 -21.90 6.82 7.40
CA ASP A 173 -22.15 8.04 6.63
C ASP A 173 -22.44 7.72 5.15
N ARG A 174 -21.77 6.71 4.59
CA ARG A 174 -22.03 6.23 3.22
C ARG A 174 -23.44 5.65 3.10
N ILE A 175 -23.83 4.78 4.03
CA ILE A 175 -25.17 4.16 4.06
C ILE A 175 -26.24 5.24 4.27
N GLU A 176 -26.01 6.21 5.15
CA GLU A 176 -26.96 7.29 5.41
C GLU A 176 -27.23 8.14 4.16
N ARG A 177 -26.17 8.51 3.43
CA ARG A 177 -26.32 9.21 2.15
C ARG A 177 -27.08 8.38 1.12
N ASN A 178 -26.85 7.07 1.08
CA ASN A 178 -27.60 6.18 0.20
C ASN A 178 -29.08 6.10 0.60
N GLN A 179 -29.35 5.99 1.90
CA GLN A 179 -30.71 5.94 2.43
C GLN A 179 -31.48 7.22 2.12
N GLN A 180 -30.84 8.39 2.27
CA GLN A 180 -31.45 9.67 1.91
C GLN A 180 -31.85 9.72 0.44
N ARG A 181 -30.96 9.24 -0.46
CA ARG A 181 -31.26 9.14 -1.90
C ARG A 181 -32.41 8.19 -2.19
N GLU A 182 -32.46 7.03 -1.53
CA GLU A 182 -33.57 6.09 -1.69
C GLU A 182 -34.89 6.64 -1.18
N ASP A 183 -34.90 7.29 -0.03
CA ASP A 183 -36.11 7.87 0.54
C ASP A 183 -36.62 9.02 -0.33
N GLU A 184 -35.72 9.81 -0.92
CA GLU A 184 -36.10 10.81 -1.92
C GLU A 184 -36.66 10.19 -3.19
N ARG A 185 -36.05 9.11 -3.70
CA ARG A 185 -36.61 8.35 -4.83
C ARG A 185 -38.01 7.84 -4.52
N LYS A 186 -38.24 7.23 -3.34
CA LYS A 186 -39.57 6.75 -2.92
C LYS A 186 -40.59 7.87 -2.83
N ARG A 187 -40.21 9.04 -2.27
CA ARG A 187 -41.09 10.22 -2.24
C ARG A 187 -41.43 10.70 -3.64
N ASN A 188 -40.44 10.78 -4.53
CA ASN A 188 -40.64 11.20 -5.91
C ASN A 188 -41.52 10.21 -6.68
N ASP A 189 -41.28 8.91 -6.54
CA ASP A 189 -42.08 7.85 -7.17
C ASP A 189 -43.53 7.91 -6.68
N HIS A 190 -43.73 8.10 -5.37
CA HIS A 190 -45.07 8.26 -4.80
C HIS A 190 -45.78 9.51 -5.34
N MET A 191 -45.08 10.64 -5.44
CA MET A 191 -45.61 11.87 -6.05
C MET A 191 -45.99 11.64 -7.53
N MET A 192 -45.14 10.94 -8.30
CA MET A 192 -45.42 10.59 -9.69
C MET A 192 -46.61 9.65 -9.83
N GLU A 193 -46.83 8.75 -8.88
CA GLU A 193 -48.03 7.89 -8.82
C GLU A 193 -49.30 8.72 -8.64
N LEU A 194 -49.29 9.68 -7.71
CA LEU A 194 -50.41 10.59 -7.48
C LEU A 194 -50.73 11.43 -8.73
N ILE A 195 -49.70 11.95 -9.39
CA ILE A 195 -49.87 12.70 -10.66
C ILE A 195 -50.51 11.81 -11.73
N ARG A 196 -50.02 10.57 -11.88
CA ARG A 196 -50.59 9.61 -12.84
C ARG A 196 -52.06 9.32 -12.54
N HIS A 197 -52.43 9.16 -11.28
CA HIS A 197 -53.81 8.94 -10.87
C HIS A 197 -54.71 10.15 -11.15
N LEU A 198 -54.24 11.37 -10.86
CA LEU A 198 -54.98 12.61 -11.13
C LEU A 198 -55.22 12.80 -12.64
N LEU A 199 -54.20 12.57 -13.46
CA LEU A 199 -54.32 12.64 -14.93
C LEU A 199 -55.37 11.65 -15.46
N GLN A 200 -55.42 10.44 -14.92
CA GLN A 200 -56.42 9.43 -15.28
C GLN A 200 -57.86 9.84 -14.91
N ILE A 201 -58.05 10.55 -13.79
CA ILE A 201 -59.36 11.06 -13.39
C ILE A 201 -59.81 12.20 -14.31
N THR A 202 -58.91 13.12 -14.67
CA THR A 202 -59.24 14.27 -15.55
C THR A 202 -59.50 13.91 -17.01
N GLN A 203 -59.11 12.70 -17.46
CA GLN A 203 -59.35 12.22 -18.83
C GLN A 203 -60.66 11.42 -18.97
N ARG A 204 -61.44 11.26 -17.90
CA ARG A 204 -62.81 10.72 -17.93
C ARG A 204 -63.84 11.84 -17.90
#